data_AF-A0A328R928-F1
#
_entry.id   AF-A0A328R928-F1
#
_cell.length_a   1.000
_cell.length_b   1.000
_cell.length_c   1.000
_cell.angle_alpha   90.00
_cell.angle_beta   90.00
_cell.angle_gamma   90.00
#
_symmetry.space_group_name_H-M   'P 1'
#
loop_
_entity.id
_entity.type
_entity.pdbx_description
1 polymer ?
#
loop_
_entity_poly.entity_id
_entity_poly.type
_entity_poly.pdbx_seq_one_letter_code
_entity_poly.pdbx_strand_id
1 'polypeptide(L)'
;MTLTAKHLIISVGLLCGVMVLLLTLFAHFIGYSTGLLTLLMPLYIGYSISIVGSVVGFINAFVSGAIMTYLFTVIYGIVEGMF
;
A
#
# COMPACT_ATOMS: atom_id res chain seq x y z
N MET A 1 -15.79 -19.72 0.07
CA MET A 1 -14.47 -19.18 0.47
C MET A 1 -14.67 -18.40 1.76
N THR A 2 -13.95 -18.73 2.84
CA THR A 2 -13.96 -17.95 4.08
C THR A 2 -12.80 -16.97 4.06
N LEU A 3 -13.09 -15.67 4.18
CA LEU A 3 -12.06 -14.65 4.26
C LEU A 3 -11.46 -14.71 5.67
N THR A 4 -10.19 -15.09 5.78
CA THR A 4 -9.48 -15.01 7.07
C THR A 4 -8.76 -13.67 7.15
N ALA A 5 -8.51 -13.19 8.36
CA ALA A 5 -7.75 -11.96 8.59
C ALA A 5 -6.40 -11.96 7.83
N LYS A 6 -5.72 -13.11 7.80
CA LYS A 6 -4.47 -13.27 7.04
C LYS A 6 -4.64 -13.03 5.54
N HIS A 7 -5.68 -13.61 4.93
CA HIS A 7 -5.96 -13.41 3.51
C HIS A 7 -6.34 -11.95 3.20
N LEU A 8 -7.07 -11.29 4.11
CA LEU A 8 -7.42 -9.88 3.98
C LEU A 8 -6.16 -8.99 4.00
N ILE A 9 -5.28 -9.17 4.99
CA ILE A 9 -4.04 -8.39 5.14
C ILE A 9 -3.17 -8.48 3.88
N ILE A 10 -2.97 -9.68 3.34
CA ILE A 10 -2.16 -9.90 2.13
C ILE A 10 -2.85 -9.26 0.92
N SER A 11 -4.17 -9.43 0.78
CA SER A 11 -4.92 -8.88 -0.36
C SER A 11 -4.93 -7.36 -0.38
N VAL A 12 -5.13 -6.71 0.78
CA VAL A 12 -5.09 -5.24 0.88
C VAL A 12 -3.68 -4.71 0.66
N GLY A 13 -2.66 -5.34 1.25
CA GLY A 13 -1.27 -5.00 0.94
C GLY A 13 -0.98 -5.08 -0.56
N LEU A 14 -1.40 -6.17 -1.22
CA LEU A 14 -1.20 -6.35 -2.65
C LEU A 14 -1.93 -5.28 -3.47
N LEU A 15 -3.19 -4.98 -3.12
CA LEU A 15 -3.97 -3.94 -3.77
C LEU A 15 -3.25 -2.58 -3.68
N CYS A 16 -2.84 -2.16 -2.47
CA CYS A 16 -2.10 -0.92 -2.27
C CYS A 16 -0.78 -0.89 -3.05
N GLY A 17 -0.02 -1.98 -3.00
CA GLY A 17 1.22 -2.16 -3.77
C GLY A 17 1.01 -1.95 -5.26
N VAL A 18 0.07 -2.68 -5.86
CA VAL A 18 -0.24 -2.61 -7.29
C VAL A 18 -0.73 -1.23 -7.69
N MET A 19 -1.57 -0.58 -6.87
CA MET A 19 -2.03 0.79 -7.15
C MET A 19 -0.87 1.78 -7.22
N VAL A 20 0.05 1.75 -6.24
CA VAL A 20 1.23 2.63 -6.27
C VAL A 20 2.14 2.31 -7.44
N LEU A 21 2.34 1.03 -7.77
CA LEU A 21 3.12 0.62 -8.94
C LEU A 21 2.56 1.24 -10.23
N LEU A 22 1.26 1.02 -10.49
CA LEU A 22 0.61 1.50 -11.71
C LEU A 22 0.58 3.03 -11.78
N LEU A 23 0.24 3.70 -10.67
CA LEU A 23 0.25 5.16 -10.61
C LEU A 23 1.64 5.72 -10.85
N THR A 24 2.68 5.11 -10.29
CA THR A 24 4.07 5.56 -10.51
C THR A 24 4.48 5.40 -11.97
N LEU A 25 4.12 4.30 -12.62
CA LEU A 25 4.39 4.11 -14.05
C LEU A 25 3.63 5.13 -14.90
N PHE A 26 2.34 5.38 -14.62
CA PHE A 26 1.57 6.40 -15.34
C PHE A 26 2.11 7.80 -15.11
N ALA A 27 2.54 8.12 -13.90
CA ALA A 27 3.20 9.38 -13.60
C ALA A 27 4.51 9.54 -14.38
N HIS A 28 5.31 8.46 -14.47
CA HIS A 28 6.57 8.48 -15.18
C HIS A 28 6.40 8.68 -16.69
N PHE A 29 5.44 8.00 -17.33
CA PHE A 29 5.26 8.06 -18.79
C PHE A 29 4.39 9.23 -19.27
N ILE A 30 3.33 9.58 -18.53
CA ILE A 30 2.31 10.54 -18.99
C ILE A 30 1.97 11.63 -17.95
N GLY A 31 2.72 11.70 -16.83
CA GLY A 31 2.56 12.76 -15.82
C GLY A 31 1.31 12.65 -14.93
N TYR A 32 0.53 11.57 -15.05
CA TYR A 32 -0.70 11.36 -14.28
C TYR A 32 -0.41 11.17 -12.78
N SER A 33 -1.25 11.71 -11.90
CA SER A 33 -1.15 11.54 -10.43
C SER A 33 0.17 11.96 -9.77
N THR A 34 1.00 12.77 -10.43
CA THR A 34 2.28 13.26 -9.88
C THR A 34 2.11 13.98 -8.54
N GLY A 35 1.10 14.85 -8.40
CA GLY A 35 0.82 15.54 -7.14
C GLY A 35 0.53 14.62 -5.95
N LEU A 36 -0.18 13.51 -6.19
CA LEU A 36 -0.44 12.48 -5.17
C LEU A 36 0.87 11.76 -4.81
N LEU A 37 1.63 11.33 -5.82
CA LEU A 37 2.87 10.56 -5.63
C LEU A 37 3.97 11.38 -4.95
N THR A 38 3.99 12.71 -5.12
CA THR A 38 4.90 13.60 -4.39
C THR A 38 4.67 13.54 -2.87
N LEU A 39 3.43 13.36 -2.42
CA LEU A 39 3.12 13.19 -0.98
C LEU A 39 3.64 11.86 -0.42
N LEU A 40 3.84 10.85 -1.27
CA LEU A 40 4.38 9.55 -0.88
C LEU A 40 5.91 9.53 -0.78
N MET A 41 6.62 10.45 -1.44
CA MET A 41 8.09 10.53 -1.40
C MET A 41 8.69 10.62 0.01
N PRO A 42 8.19 11.45 0.94
CA PRO A 42 8.72 11.47 2.31
C PRO A 42 8.28 10.26 3.16
N LEU A 43 7.22 9.55 2.75
CA LEU A 43 6.69 8.41 3.49
C LEU A 43 7.38 7.10 3.12
N TYR A 44 7.75 6.94 1.85
CA TYR A 44 8.29 5.71 1.31
C TYR A 44 9.80 5.81 1.15
N ILE A 45 10.51 5.00 1.92
CA ILE A 45 11.97 5.05 1.99
C ILE A 45 12.54 4.65 0.62
N GLY A 46 13.37 5.53 0.05
CA GLY A 46 14.00 5.33 -1.26
C GLY A 46 13.06 5.47 -2.47
N TYR A 47 11.82 5.89 -2.26
CA TYR A 47 10.85 6.04 -3.33
C TYR A 47 11.09 7.31 -4.17
N SER A 48 10.90 7.19 -5.47
CA SER A 48 10.93 8.29 -6.44
C SER A 48 9.95 7.99 -7.57
N ILE A 49 9.53 9.02 -8.31
CA ILE A 49 8.67 8.82 -9.49
C ILE A 49 9.52 8.37 -10.68
N SER A 50 9.85 7.08 -10.71
CA SER A 50 10.65 6.43 -11.75
C SER A 50 10.27 4.96 -11.92
N ILE A 51 10.79 4.29 -12.96
CA ILE A 51 10.54 2.85 -13.16
C ILE A 51 11.04 2.03 -11.97
N VAL A 52 12.28 2.27 -11.50
CA VAL A 52 12.81 1.60 -10.30
C VAL A 52 12.01 1.99 -9.05
N GLY A 53 11.66 3.27 -8.97
CA GLY A 53 10.80 3.80 -7.91
C GLY A 53 9.43 3.13 -7.85
N SER A 54 8.84 2.69 -8.96
CA SER A 54 7.56 1.96 -8.97
C SER A 54 7.63 0.64 -8.20
N VAL A 55 8.77 -0.07 -8.26
CA VAL A 55 9.00 -1.32 -7.53
C VAL A 55 9.25 -1.02 -6.05
N VAL A 56 10.03 0.02 -5.75
CA VAL A 56 10.24 0.48 -4.36
C VAL A 56 8.92 0.93 -3.72
N GLY A 57 8.11 1.67 -4.47
CA GLY A 57 6.79 2.13 -4.07
C GLY A 57 5.82 0.97 -3.84
N PHE A 58 5.84 -0.04 -4.73
CA PHE A 58 5.08 -1.28 -4.54
C PHE A 58 5.39 -1.95 -3.20
N ILE A 59 6.68 -2.12 -2.87
CA ILE A 59 7.10 -2.78 -1.63
C ILE A 59 6.69 -1.96 -0.40
N ASN A 60 6.97 -0.65 -0.42
CA ASN A 60 6.58 0.23 0.69
C ASN A 60 5.06 0.24 0.90
N ALA A 61 4.28 0.37 -0.18
CA ALA A 61 2.82 0.38 -0.13
C ALA A 61 2.23 -0.96 0.31
N PHE A 62 2.82 -2.06 -0.16
CA PHE A 62 2.44 -3.41 0.27
C PHE A 62 2.61 -3.57 1.77
N VAL A 63 3.78 -3.21 2.29
CA VAL A 63 4.08 -3.31 3.73
C VAL A 63 3.19 -2.37 4.53
N SER A 64 3.05 -1.11 4.13
CA SER A 64 2.20 -0.16 4.85
C SER A 64 0.73 -0.56 4.84
N GLY A 65 0.21 -1.06 3.70
CA GLY A 65 -1.17 -1.52 3.57
C GLY A 65 -1.43 -2.77 4.41
N ALA A 66 -0.48 -3.71 4.45
CA ALA A 66 -0.56 -4.89 5.29
C ALA A 66 -0.55 -4.53 6.79
N ILE A 67 0.36 -3.64 7.21
CA ILE A 67 0.45 -3.18 8.61
C ILE A 67 -0.85 -2.46 9.02
N MET A 68 -1.36 -1.54 8.20
CA MET A 68 -2.61 -0.83 8.51
C MET A 68 -3.80 -1.76 8.60
N THR A 69 -3.90 -2.76 7.71
CA THR A 69 -4.98 -3.75 7.76
C THR A 69 -4.87 -4.64 8.99
N TYR A 70 -3.65 -5.03 9.38
CA TYR A 70 -3.42 -5.78 10.61
C TYR A 70 -3.85 -4.98 11.84
N LEU A 71 -3.40 -3.72 11.97
CA LEU A 71 -3.79 -2.83 13.06
C LEU A 71 -5.31 -2.64 13.10
N PHE A 72 -5.95 -2.44 11.96
CA PHE A 72 -7.41 -2.33 11.86
C PHE A 72 -8.11 -3.60 12.36
N THR A 73 -7.61 -4.77 12.00
CA THR A 73 -8.17 -6.06 12.45
C THR A 73 -8.02 -6.22 13.98
N VAL A 74 -6.89 -5.82 14.54
CA VAL A 74 -6.66 -5.85 16.00
C VAL A 74 -7.61 -4.90 16.72
N ILE A 75 -7.73 -3.65 16.27
CA ILE A 75 -8.64 -2.66 16.86
C ILE A 75 -10.09 -3.17 16.79
N TYR A 76 -10.50 -3.72 15.65
CA TYR A 76 -11.82 -4.31 15.48
C TYR A 76 -12.09 -5.42 16.50
N GLY A 77 -11.14 -6.34 16.68
CA GLY A 77 -11.26 -7.41 17.67
C GLY A 77 -11.33 -6.90 19.12
N ILE A 78 -10.61 -5.83 19.46
CA ILE A 78 -10.70 -5.19 20.79
C ILE A 78 -12.10 -4.62 21.02
N VAL A 79 -12.65 -3.90 20.03
CA VAL A 79 -13.99 -3.30 20.12
C VAL A 79 -15.08 -4.35 20.27
N GLU A 80 -14.94 -5.49 19.60
CA GLU A 80 -15.86 -6.63 19.68
C GLU A 80 -15.64 -7.52 20.93
N GLY A 81 -14.64 -7.23 21.77
CA GLY A 81 -14.34 -8.02 22.98
C GLY A 81 -13.79 -9.43 22.68
N MET A 82 -13.16 -9.62 21.52
CA MET A 82 -12.58 -10.90 21.09
C MET A 82 -11.17 -11.15 21.63
N PHE A 83 -10.59 -10.18 22.35
CA PHE A 83 -9.26 -10.20 22.97
C PHE A 83 -9.28 -9.69 24.41
#